data_AF-A0A0S9P868-F1
#
_entry.id   AF-A0A0S9P868-F1
#
_cell.length_a   1.000
_cell.length_b   1.000
_cell.length_c   1.000
_cell.angle_alpha   90.00
_cell.angle_beta   90.00
_cell.angle_gamma   90.00
#
_symmetry.space_group_name_H-M   'P 1'
#
loop_
_entity.id
_entity.type
_entity.pdbx_description
1 polymer ?
#
loop_
_entity_poly.entity_id
_entity_poly.type
_entity_poly.pdbx_seq_one_letter_code
_entity_poly.pdbx_strand_id
1 'polypeptide(L)'
;MDTGLLALIGIGIVVLIIAMNAFKYWTRRKLRTINTERKITVTGEALTEFGRSVVLSADAATVTALIEAIPKNKLVSLRPGVWGLKYVERDDVIVELRNVDGGSELLVTSMREYWDSPQELPKWTNLVERVTQAAAAAGITTRRGAYGFAFEAPSKGTNGHGRWVLAG
;
A
#
# COMPACT_ATOMS: atom_id res chain seq x y z
N MET A 1 26.59 0.02 -56.23
CA MET A 1 26.53 0.26 -54.78
C MET A 1 27.90 -0.03 -54.23
N ASP A 2 28.60 1.00 -53.77
CA ASP A 2 30.03 0.93 -53.47
C ASP A 2 30.29 0.10 -52.22
N THR A 3 31.17 -0.88 -52.34
CA THR A 3 31.54 -1.84 -51.27
C THR A 3 32.01 -1.12 -50.00
N GLY A 4 32.57 0.08 -50.13
CA GLY A 4 32.95 0.95 -49.00
C GLY A 4 31.77 1.54 -48.23
N LEU A 5 30.65 1.85 -48.90
CA LEU A 5 29.43 2.33 -48.25
C LEU A 5 28.76 1.22 -47.44
N LEU A 6 28.76 -0.01 -47.96
CA LEU A 6 28.23 -1.19 -47.26
C LEU A 6 29.08 -1.56 -46.02
N ALA A 7 30.40 -1.42 -46.11
CA ALA A 7 31.29 -1.63 -44.97
C ALA A 7 31.07 -0.60 -43.86
N LEU A 8 30.89 0.67 -44.20
CA LEU A 8 30.59 1.74 -43.23
C LEU A 8 29.23 1.54 -42.54
N ILE A 9 28.20 1.13 -43.28
CA ILE A 9 26.89 0.79 -42.71
C ILE A 9 27.00 -0.42 -41.77
N GLY A 10 27.73 -1.46 -42.16
CA GLY A 10 27.96 -2.64 -41.32
C GLY A 10 28.66 -2.30 -40.01
N ILE A 11 29.70 -1.47 -40.05
CA ILE A 11 30.43 -1.02 -38.85
C ILE A 11 29.53 -0.16 -37.96
N GLY A 12 28.74 0.74 -38.56
CA GLY A 12 27.80 1.60 -37.82
C GLY A 12 26.76 0.80 -37.02
N ILE A 13 26.22 -0.28 -37.61
CA ILE A 13 25.25 -1.15 -36.94
C ILE A 13 25.90 -1.87 -35.73
N VAL A 14 27.13 -2.36 -35.88
CA VAL A 14 27.84 -3.07 -34.80
C VAL A 14 28.14 -2.13 -33.62
N VAL A 15 28.58 -0.90 -33.90
CA VAL A 15 28.81 0.11 -32.85
C VAL A 15 27.50 0.47 -32.13
N LEU A 16 26.38 0.59 -32.85
CA LEU A 16 25.06 0.84 -32.28
C LEU A 16 24.59 -0.27 -31.34
N ILE A 17 24.81 -1.53 -31.70
CA ILE A 17 24.44 -2.70 -30.88
C ILE A 17 25.26 -2.71 -29.57
N ILE A 18 26.57 -2.44 -29.66
CA ILE A 18 27.44 -2.39 -28.47
C ILE A 18 27.07 -1.21 -27.57
N ALA A 19 26.81 -0.04 -28.15
CA ALA A 19 26.40 1.15 -27.40
C ALA A 19 25.05 0.95 -26.69
N MET A 20 24.07 0.33 -27.33
CA MET A 20 22.77 0.01 -26.72
C MET A 20 22.91 -0.97 -25.55
N ASN A 21 23.77 -1.98 -25.68
CA ASN A 21 23.94 -2.97 -24.61
C ASN A 21 24.69 -2.39 -23.39
N ALA A 22 25.68 -1.52 -23.62
CA ALA A 22 26.37 -0.79 -22.56
C ALA A 22 25.45 0.23 -21.85
N PHE A 23 24.58 0.92 -22.60
CA PHE A 23 23.62 1.88 -22.04
C PHE A 23 22.57 1.19 -21.16
N LYS A 24 22.13 -0.01 -21.56
CA LYS A 24 21.18 -0.84 -20.78
C LYS A 24 21.78 -1.36 -19.47
N TYR A 25 23.10 -1.47 -19.38
CA TYR A 25 23.80 -1.90 -18.17
C TYR A 25 24.05 -0.73 -17.19
N TRP A 26 24.33 0.46 -17.73
CA TRP A 26 24.63 1.64 -16.91
C TRP A 26 23.38 2.31 -16.31
N THR A 27 22.27 2.31 -17.04
CA THR A 27 20.97 2.80 -16.55
C THR A 27 20.43 2.00 -15.36
N ARG A 28 20.67 0.69 -15.30
CA ARG A 28 20.27 -0.14 -14.13
C ARG A 28 20.99 0.21 -12.83
N ARG A 29 22.21 0.75 -12.92
CA ARG A 29 22.99 1.13 -11.72
C ARG A 29 22.59 2.49 -11.16
N LYS A 30 22.20 3.46 -12.01
CA LYS A 30 21.76 4.81 -11.57
C LYS A 30 20.29 4.89 -11.15
N LEU A 31 19.44 3.98 -11.60
CA LEU A 31 18.03 3.92 -11.17
C LEU A 31 17.85 3.45 -9.71
N ARG A 32 18.88 2.86 -9.08
CA ARG A 32 18.79 2.40 -7.69
C ARG A 32 18.83 3.50 -6.64
N THR A 33 19.42 4.66 -6.95
CA THR A 33 19.61 5.74 -5.98
C THR A 33 18.49 6.78 -6.07
N ILE A 34 18.01 7.07 -7.27
CA ILE A 34 16.91 8.04 -7.49
C ILE A 34 15.55 7.49 -7.03
N ASN A 35 15.36 6.17 -7.07
CA ASN A 35 14.11 5.57 -6.61
C ASN A 35 13.93 5.66 -5.10
N THR A 36 15.00 5.64 -4.31
CA THR A 36 14.90 5.68 -2.84
C THR A 36 14.43 7.04 -2.33
N GLU A 37 14.88 8.13 -2.95
CA GLU A 37 14.54 9.49 -2.50
C GLU A 37 13.17 9.96 -3.01
N ARG A 38 12.74 9.57 -4.22
CA ARG A 38 11.41 9.91 -4.75
C ARG A 38 10.27 9.11 -4.09
N LYS A 39 10.57 7.92 -3.54
CA LYS A 39 9.63 6.99 -2.91
C LYS A 39 9.08 7.41 -1.55
N ILE A 40 9.69 8.39 -0.87
CA ILE A 40 9.35 8.75 0.52
C ILE A 40 8.38 9.95 0.57
N THR A 41 8.43 10.86 -0.40
CA THR A 41 7.71 12.14 -0.29
C THR A 41 6.23 12.05 -0.69
N VAL A 42 5.88 11.26 -1.71
CA VAL A 42 4.47 11.10 -2.16
C VAL A 42 3.70 10.11 -1.26
N THR A 43 4.40 9.13 -0.70
CA THR A 43 3.83 8.13 0.21
C THR A 43 3.63 8.66 1.63
N GLY A 44 4.44 9.62 2.11
CA GLY A 44 4.40 10.07 3.51
C GLY A 44 3.04 10.56 4.00
N GLU A 45 2.35 11.40 3.22
CA GLU A 45 1.02 11.91 3.58
C GLU A 45 -0.04 10.81 3.55
N ALA A 46 -0.05 10.00 2.48
CA ALA A 46 -0.97 8.88 2.35
C ALA A 46 -0.79 7.85 3.48
N LEU A 47 0.45 7.51 3.82
CA LEU A 47 0.79 6.61 4.92
C LEU A 47 0.36 7.18 6.27
N THR A 48 0.50 8.50 6.46
CA THR A 48 0.02 9.17 7.67
C THR A 48 -1.50 9.03 7.80
N GLU A 49 -2.25 9.20 6.70
CA GLU A 49 -3.71 9.03 6.70
C GLU A 49 -4.14 7.57 6.92
N PHE A 50 -3.45 6.61 6.30
CA PHE A 50 -3.66 5.19 6.60
C PHE A 50 -3.37 4.85 8.07
N GLY A 51 -2.43 5.58 8.67
CA GLY A 51 -2.02 5.40 10.07
C GLY A 51 -3.04 5.93 11.07
N ARG A 52 -4.05 6.71 10.64
CA ARG A 52 -5.09 7.25 11.51
C ARG A 52 -6.14 6.20 11.85
N SER A 53 -5.89 5.45 12.91
CA SER A 53 -6.84 4.49 13.46
C SER A 53 -8.04 5.19 14.15
N VAL A 54 -9.04 4.38 14.48
CA VAL A 54 -10.16 4.79 15.33
C VAL A 54 -10.33 3.79 16.45
N VAL A 55 -10.28 4.26 17.69
CA VAL A 55 -10.59 3.48 18.88
C VAL A 55 -12.02 3.78 19.28
N LEU A 56 -12.81 2.73 19.46
CA LEU A 56 -14.19 2.77 19.90
C LEU A 56 -14.25 2.27 21.35
N SER A 57 -14.95 3.01 22.20
CA SER A 57 -15.19 2.66 23.62
C SER A 57 -16.22 1.53 23.79
N ALA A 58 -16.00 0.42 23.09
CA ALA A 58 -16.84 -0.76 23.10
C ALA A 58 -15.99 -2.02 22.91
N ASP A 59 -16.53 -3.17 23.31
CA ASP A 59 -15.89 -4.46 23.11
C ASP A 59 -15.85 -4.86 21.63
N ALA A 60 -14.97 -5.82 21.30
CA ALA A 60 -14.72 -6.20 19.91
C ALA A 60 -15.95 -6.79 19.20
N ALA A 61 -16.87 -7.42 19.92
CA ALA A 61 -18.07 -7.99 19.31
C ALA A 61 -19.06 -6.89 18.91
N THR A 62 -19.26 -5.90 19.78
CA THR A 62 -20.06 -4.71 19.50
C THR A 62 -19.51 -3.94 18.29
N VAL A 63 -18.20 -3.71 18.24
CA VAL A 63 -17.57 -3.01 17.10
C VAL A 63 -17.65 -3.82 15.82
N THR A 64 -17.46 -5.14 15.89
CA THR A 64 -17.62 -6.03 14.74
C THR A 64 -19.03 -5.93 14.17
N ALA A 65 -20.06 -6.03 15.00
CA ALA A 65 -21.45 -5.90 14.57
C ALA A 65 -21.73 -4.55 13.88
N LEU A 66 -21.16 -3.47 14.42
CA LEU A 66 -21.28 -2.13 13.84
C LEU A 66 -20.64 -2.05 12.45
N ILE A 67 -19.44 -2.61 12.27
CA ILE A 67 -18.78 -2.67 10.96
C ILE A 67 -19.57 -3.55 9.97
N GLU A 68 -20.13 -4.66 10.45
CA GLU A 68 -20.89 -5.57 9.60
C GLU A 68 -22.22 -5.00 9.11
N ALA A 69 -22.80 -4.04 9.84
CA ALA A 69 -23.99 -3.30 9.45
C ALA A 69 -23.72 -2.24 8.34
N ILE A 70 -22.46 -1.88 8.10
CA ILE A 70 -22.10 -0.91 7.06
C ILE A 70 -22.16 -1.61 5.68
N PRO A 71 -22.75 -0.98 4.64
CA PRO A 71 -22.83 -1.56 3.30
C PRO A 71 -21.46 -2.01 2.76
N LYS A 72 -21.29 -3.32 2.59
CA LYS A 72 -19.99 -3.97 2.28
C LYS A 72 -19.60 -3.93 0.81
N ASN A 73 -19.81 -2.81 0.11
CA ASN A 73 -19.59 -2.79 -1.33
C ASN A 73 -18.13 -3.12 -1.72
N LYS A 74 -17.14 -2.90 -0.83
CA LYS A 74 -15.71 -3.19 -1.08
C LYS A 74 -14.88 -3.61 0.16
N LEU A 75 -15.52 -3.91 1.29
CA LEU A 75 -14.88 -4.43 2.51
C LEU A 75 -15.11 -5.94 2.59
N VAL A 76 -14.03 -6.72 2.55
CA VAL A 76 -14.09 -8.17 2.46
C VAL A 76 -13.66 -8.78 3.77
N SER A 77 -14.50 -9.60 4.40
CA SER A 77 -14.08 -10.37 5.58
C SER A 77 -13.01 -11.39 5.17
N LEU A 78 -11.87 -11.38 5.86
CA LEU A 78 -10.76 -12.33 5.67
C LEU A 78 -10.77 -13.39 6.78
N ARG A 79 -11.03 -12.96 8.01
CA ARG A 79 -11.23 -13.78 9.22
C ARG A 79 -11.93 -12.92 10.29
N PRO A 80 -12.42 -13.49 11.39
CA PRO A 80 -13.05 -12.69 12.45
C PRO A 80 -12.17 -11.52 12.90
N GLY A 81 -12.74 -10.31 12.92
CA GLY A 81 -12.02 -9.08 13.30
C GLY A 81 -11.01 -8.57 12.28
N VAL A 82 -10.93 -9.17 11.08
CA VAL A 82 -9.97 -8.78 10.03
C VAL A 82 -10.64 -8.70 8.68
N TRP A 83 -10.47 -7.56 8.03
CA TRP A 83 -11.04 -7.27 6.73
C TRP A 83 -9.98 -6.80 5.75
N GLY A 84 -10.30 -6.95 4.47
CA GLY A 84 -9.52 -6.47 3.36
C GLY A 84 -10.26 -5.39 2.59
N LEU A 85 -9.59 -4.29 2.28
CA LEU A 85 -10.05 -3.37 1.23
C LEU A 85 -9.39 -3.79 -0.08
N LYS A 86 -10.21 -4.28 -1.01
CA LYS A 86 -9.73 -4.82 -2.28
C LYS A 86 -9.46 -3.71 -3.29
N TYR A 87 -8.24 -3.64 -3.84
CA TYR A 87 -7.94 -2.91 -5.08
C TYR A 87 -7.90 -3.90 -6.25
N VAL A 88 -6.89 -4.75 -6.28
CA VAL A 88 -6.70 -5.92 -7.16
C VAL A 88 -6.98 -7.20 -6.38
N GLU A 89 -6.27 -7.42 -5.26
CA GLU A 89 -6.41 -8.59 -4.40
C GLU A 89 -7.23 -8.28 -3.15
N ARG A 90 -7.80 -9.33 -2.53
CA ARG A 90 -8.63 -9.18 -1.33
C ARG A 90 -7.86 -8.65 -0.13
N ASP A 91 -6.54 -8.82 -0.08
CA ASP A 91 -5.66 -8.47 1.05
C ASP A 91 -4.75 -7.25 0.76
N ASP A 92 -5.13 -6.41 -0.21
CA ASP A 92 -4.33 -5.25 -0.59
C ASP A 92 -4.19 -4.25 0.54
N VAL A 93 -5.25 -4.00 1.31
CA VAL A 93 -5.17 -3.27 2.57
C VAL A 93 -5.84 -4.12 3.63
N ILE A 94 -5.08 -4.54 4.64
CA ILE A 94 -5.56 -5.32 5.76
C ILE A 94 -5.94 -4.36 6.89
N VAL A 95 -7.20 -4.42 7.29
CA VAL A 95 -7.78 -3.70 8.42
C VAL A 95 -8.04 -4.72 9.52
N GLU A 96 -7.52 -4.47 10.72
CA GLU A 96 -7.75 -5.33 11.89
C GLU A 96 -8.45 -4.56 13.00
N LEU A 97 -9.22 -5.30 13.79
CA LEU A 97 -9.75 -4.86 15.07
C LEU A 97 -8.87 -5.44 16.19
N ARG A 98 -8.28 -4.58 17.02
CA ARG A 98 -7.45 -4.98 18.17
C ARG A 98 -8.10 -4.52 19.47
N ASN A 99 -8.02 -5.34 20.50
CA ASN A 99 -8.38 -4.90 21.85
C ASN A 99 -7.29 -3.95 22.36
N VAL A 100 -7.71 -2.82 22.92
CA VAL A 100 -6.83 -1.82 23.51
C VAL A 100 -7.42 -1.34 24.83
N ASP A 101 -6.61 -0.68 25.65
CA ASP A 101 -7.14 -0.06 26.87
C ASP A 101 -8.25 0.94 26.52
N GLY A 102 -9.40 0.74 27.14
CA GLY A 102 -10.60 1.55 26.94
C GLY A 102 -11.46 1.17 25.72
N GLY A 103 -11.20 0.05 25.04
CA GLY A 103 -12.12 -0.50 24.03
C GLY A 103 -11.45 -1.28 22.90
N SER A 104 -11.89 -1.04 21.66
CA SER A 104 -11.38 -1.75 20.48
C SER A 104 -10.94 -0.77 19.40
N GLU A 105 -9.78 -1.01 18.82
CA GLU A 105 -9.16 -0.16 17.81
C GLU A 105 -9.26 -0.79 16.43
N LEU A 106 -9.86 -0.06 15.49
CA LEU A 106 -9.85 -0.37 14.07
C LEU A 106 -8.69 0.37 13.41
N LEU A 107 -7.76 -0.38 12.82
CA LEU A 107 -6.54 0.15 12.22
C LEU A 107 -6.13 -0.64 10.97
N VAL A 108 -5.37 0.01 10.09
CA VAL A 108 -4.69 -0.65 8.97
C VAL A 108 -3.41 -1.29 9.49
N THR A 109 -3.20 -2.58 9.22
CA THR A 109 -2.02 -3.32 9.70
C THR A 109 -1.02 -3.63 8.60
N SER A 110 -1.49 -3.73 7.36
CA SER A 110 -0.62 -3.92 6.20
C SER A 110 -1.26 -3.39 4.92
N MET A 111 -0.43 -2.86 4.02
CA MET A 111 -0.84 -2.41 2.69
C MET A 111 0.12 -2.95 1.64
N ARG A 112 -0.41 -3.50 0.56
CA ARG A 112 0.36 -3.94 -0.59
C ARG A 112 0.69 -2.74 -1.48
N GLU A 113 1.93 -2.70 -1.96
CA GLU A 113 2.40 -1.64 -2.84
C GLU A 113 2.10 -1.92 -4.30
N TYR A 114 1.40 -0.99 -4.95
CA TYR A 114 1.20 -0.96 -6.38
C TYR A 114 1.69 0.38 -6.92
N TRP A 115 2.53 0.35 -7.96
CA TRP A 115 3.07 1.57 -8.57
C TRP A 115 3.76 2.50 -7.55
N ASP A 116 4.57 1.92 -6.66
CA ASP A 116 5.31 2.64 -5.62
C ASP A 116 4.44 3.36 -4.55
N SER A 117 3.16 3.00 -4.43
CA SER A 117 2.25 3.51 -3.39
C SER A 117 1.23 2.46 -2.91
N PRO A 118 0.81 2.48 -1.63
CA PRO A 118 -0.42 1.81 -1.25
C PRO A 118 -1.63 2.43 -1.96
N GLN A 119 -2.66 1.62 -2.18
CA GLN A 119 -3.91 2.01 -2.85
C GLN A 119 -5.07 2.00 -1.86
N GLU A 120 -6.22 2.58 -2.24
CA GLU A 120 -7.47 2.53 -1.48
C GLU A 120 -7.57 3.41 -0.24
N LEU A 121 -6.77 4.48 -0.17
CA LEU A 121 -6.91 5.49 0.88
C LEU A 121 -8.35 6.05 0.97
N PRO A 122 -9.03 6.39 -0.16
CA PRO A 122 -10.41 6.86 -0.10
C PRO A 122 -11.38 5.85 0.54
N LYS A 123 -11.16 4.54 0.36
CA LYS A 123 -12.00 3.51 1.01
C LYS A 123 -11.74 3.44 2.50
N TRP A 124 -10.48 3.54 2.91
CA TRP A 124 -10.11 3.57 4.32
C TRP A 124 -10.76 4.77 5.02
N THR A 125 -10.59 5.98 4.49
CA THR A 125 -11.16 7.20 5.05
C THR A 125 -12.69 7.12 5.13
N ASN A 126 -13.36 6.60 4.08
CA ASN A 126 -14.80 6.43 4.07
C ASN A 126 -15.29 5.40 5.10
N LEU A 127 -14.58 4.26 5.25
CA LEU A 127 -14.90 3.25 6.27
C LEU A 127 -14.83 3.87 7.66
N VAL A 128 -13.72 4.55 7.95
CA VAL A 128 -13.50 5.24 9.21
C VAL A 128 -14.60 6.26 9.50
N GLU A 129 -14.99 7.06 8.50
CA GLU A 129 -16.07 8.04 8.64
C GLU A 129 -17.40 7.37 8.97
N ARG A 130 -17.78 6.32 8.23
CA ARG A 130 -19.02 5.57 8.46
C ARG A 130 -19.04 4.88 9.82
N VAL A 131 -17.92 4.28 10.22
CA VAL A 131 -17.77 3.67 11.55
C VAL A 131 -17.92 4.71 12.64
N THR A 132 -17.31 5.89 12.47
CA THR A 132 -17.42 7.00 13.43
C THR A 132 -18.85 7.53 13.53
N GLN A 133 -19.55 7.68 12.39
CA GLN A 133 -20.95 8.09 12.34
C GLN A 133 -21.87 7.06 13.01
N ALA A 134 -21.70 5.78 12.69
CA ALA A 134 -22.48 4.70 13.30
C ALA A 134 -22.20 4.58 14.81
N ALA A 135 -20.95 4.78 15.24
CA ALA A 135 -20.58 4.79 16.66
C ALA A 135 -21.26 5.95 17.40
N ALA A 136 -21.24 7.15 16.81
CA ALA A 136 -21.93 8.31 17.37
C ALA A 136 -23.45 8.07 17.49
N ALA A 137 -24.08 7.47 16.47
CA ALA A 137 -25.50 7.10 16.52
C ALA A 137 -25.82 6.05 17.60
N ALA A 138 -24.85 5.20 17.94
CA ALA A 138 -24.95 4.21 19.00
C ALA A 138 -24.52 4.73 20.39
N GLY A 139 -24.14 6.01 20.52
CA GLY A 139 -23.64 6.58 21.77
C GLY A 139 -22.24 6.10 22.17
N ILE A 140 -21.49 5.49 21.25
CA ILE A 140 -20.13 5.00 21.48
C ILE A 140 -19.14 6.13 21.23
N THR A 141 -18.34 6.46 22.24
CA THR A 141 -17.28 7.47 22.10
C THR A 141 -16.14 6.92 21.26
N THR A 142 -15.60 7.75 20.37
CA THR A 142 -14.44 7.41 19.54
C THR A 142 -13.25 8.32 19.84
N ARG A 143 -12.03 7.78 19.72
CA ARG A 143 -10.77 8.55 19.77
C ARG A 143 -9.88 8.15 18.60
N ARG A 144 -8.99 9.05 18.18
CA ARG A 144 -8.02 8.79 17.11
C ARG A 144 -6.74 8.20 17.69
N GLY A 145 -6.20 7.20 17.01
CA GLY A 145 -4.81 6.79 17.16
C GLY A 145 -4.01 7.16 15.91
N ALA A 146 -2.70 6.97 15.99
CA ALA A 146 -1.78 7.27 14.89
C ALA A 146 -0.65 6.24 14.89
N TYR A 147 -0.40 5.65 13.73
CA TYR A 147 0.64 4.66 13.50
C TYR A 147 1.52 5.03 12.33
N GLY A 148 2.81 4.72 12.44
CA GLY A 148 3.74 4.74 11.32
C GLY A 148 3.74 3.41 10.58
N PHE A 149 4.31 3.41 9.37
CA PHE A 149 4.52 2.19 8.60
C PHE A 149 5.99 2.05 8.19
N ALA A 150 6.48 0.82 8.18
CA ALA A 150 7.76 0.42 7.62
C ALA A 150 7.53 -0.35 6.32
N PHE A 151 8.43 -0.16 5.35
CA PHE A 151 8.37 -0.88 4.08
C PHE A 151 9.12 -2.21 4.16
N GLU A 152 8.44 -3.29 3.77
CA GLU A 152 8.98 -4.62 3.57
C GLU A 152 9.06 -4.93 2.07
N ALA A 153 10.29 -5.10 1.58
CA ALA A 153 10.52 -5.51 0.20
C ALA A 153 10.03 -6.94 -0.05
N PRO A 154 9.54 -7.26 -1.26
CA PRO A 154 9.14 -8.63 -1.58
C PRO A 154 10.33 -9.59 -1.49
N SER A 155 10.06 -10.84 -1.11
CA SER A 155 11.08 -11.89 -1.04
C SER A 155 11.80 -12.04 -2.37
N LYS A 156 13.14 -12.15 -2.31
CA LYS A 156 13.97 -12.33 -3.52
C LYS A 156 13.51 -13.53 -4.33
N GLY A 157 13.32 -13.32 -5.63
CA GLY A 157 12.89 -14.38 -6.56
C GLY A 157 11.37 -14.55 -6.66
N THR A 158 10.58 -13.72 -5.98
CA THR A 158 9.12 -13.69 -6.16
C THR A 158 8.71 -12.51 -7.05
N ASN A 159 7.65 -12.70 -7.84
CA ASN A 159 6.95 -11.59 -8.53
C ASN A 159 6.01 -10.84 -7.58
N GLY A 160 6.27 -10.93 -6.26
CA GLY A 160 5.43 -10.34 -5.23
C GLY A 160 5.59 -8.82 -5.18
N HIS A 161 4.56 -8.17 -4.67
CA HIS A 161 4.59 -6.75 -4.34
C HIS A 161 5.24 -6.54 -2.97
N GLY A 162 5.91 -5.40 -2.79
CA GLY A 162 6.31 -4.95 -1.46
C GLY A 162 5.09 -4.65 -0.60
N ARG A 163 5.28 -4.60 0.72
CA ARG A 163 4.21 -4.27 1.66
C ARG A 163 4.67 -3.22 2.63
N TRP A 164 3.76 -2.34 3.00
CA TRP A 164 3.89 -1.46 4.15
C TRP A 164 3.24 -2.18 5.33
N VAL A 165 3.91 -2.23 6.48
CA VAL A 165 3.43 -2.87 7.71
C VAL A 165 3.59 -1.90 8.87
N LEU A 166 2.81 -2.04 9.93
CA LEU A 166 2.92 -1.17 11.11
C LEU A 166 4.37 -1.11 11.61
N ALA A 167 4.87 0.10 11.82
CA ALA A 167 6.14 0.32 12.52
C ALA A 167 5.91 0.05 14.02
N GLY A 168 6.76 -0.80 14.61
CA GLY A 168 6.75 -1.10 16.05
C GLY A 168 7.37 0.00 16.90
#